data_AF-A0A3N5JRG4-F1
#
_entry.id   AF-A0A3N5JRG4-F1
#
_cell.length_a   1.000
_cell.length_b   1.000
_cell.length_c   1.000
_cell.angle_alpha   90.00
_cell.angle_beta   90.00
_cell.angle_gamma   90.00
#
_symmetry.space_group_name_H-M   'P 1'
#
loop_
_entity.id
_entity.type
_entity.pdbx_description
1 polymer ?
#
loop_
_entity_poly.entity_id
_entity_poly.type
_entity_poly.pdbx_seq_one_letter_code
_entity_poly.pdbx_strand_id
1 'polypeptide(L)'
;MKKMNTQKLDALLSQYVDGVLSESEAQRVETMLAEDASARQQVEELKSLKGLLGTQPKLNPDIGFWTRLSVTMQEQKQEEMNLLPFPRKYLPALSVMVTAVAIVAGTVIIQNRMQVAQFFSEKSLAVRSVYENKILQGSLLPLFSKVDKESALQFSLFGTLMLDNKTETALHVDEQSEKGYRIEVGNNLKRNTTRVTFDRFVAEVKPSEKQRKIIDSLLELTGRRIESSVLIGENNTMAIAPDLPKLNRLMVTNIASCLEPLQRVNFERLLEAHDAPYTVMASHASAEKTQTYCQSIPKYPQSDRFVIITPDTMMYSRIHVDFDSLRWQMEKNFVNAAFRREAMLKKIMARHFQRLPSNLPFQSPEQIFNGGEFFSVEINVPHDEDTQQQMHAVVQPRIQKHILLPGRSNRSTRMQIWKDTASGDPLP
;
A
#
# COMPACT_ATOMS: atom_id res chain seq x y z
N MET A 1 -31.51 -25.11 -35.75
CA MET A 1 -30.52 -24.37 -34.94
C MET A 1 -29.32 -24.03 -35.80
N LYS A 2 -28.89 -22.76 -35.83
CA LYS A 2 -27.73 -22.29 -36.59
C LYS A 2 -26.48 -22.88 -35.92
N LYS A 3 -25.69 -23.72 -36.60
CA LYS A 3 -24.45 -24.28 -36.06
C LYS A 3 -23.58 -23.13 -35.54
N MET A 4 -23.50 -22.99 -34.22
CA MET A 4 -22.62 -22.03 -33.59
C MET A 4 -21.19 -22.46 -33.91
N ASN A 5 -20.33 -21.51 -34.25
CA ASN A 5 -18.92 -21.81 -34.50
C ASN A 5 -18.31 -22.39 -33.21
N THR A 6 -17.61 -23.51 -33.29
CA THR A 6 -17.06 -24.26 -32.14
C THR A 6 -16.25 -23.36 -31.21
N GLN A 7 -15.46 -22.44 -31.78
CA GLN A 7 -14.68 -21.45 -31.02
C GLN A 7 -15.53 -20.50 -30.18
N LYS A 8 -16.73 -20.13 -30.66
CA LYS A 8 -17.66 -19.28 -29.90
C LYS A 8 -18.32 -20.06 -28.77
N LEU A 9 -18.52 -21.36 -28.95
CA LEU A 9 -19.08 -22.24 -27.95
C LEU A 9 -18.08 -22.44 -26.80
N ASP A 10 -16.81 -22.73 -27.13
CA ASP A 10 -15.74 -22.89 -26.12
C ASP A 10 -15.56 -21.61 -25.28
N ALA A 11 -15.58 -20.44 -25.92
CA ALA A 11 -15.49 -19.16 -25.22
C ALA A 11 -16.67 -18.91 -24.27
N LEU A 12 -17.89 -19.27 -24.69
CA LEU A 12 -19.11 -19.16 -23.88
C LEU A 12 -19.07 -20.10 -22.66
N LEU A 13 -18.62 -21.35 -22.85
CA LEU A 13 -18.49 -22.32 -21.76
C LEU A 13 -17.41 -21.89 -20.74
N SER A 14 -16.31 -21.31 -21.21
CA SER A 14 -15.27 -20.74 -20.34
C SER A 14 -15.80 -19.58 -19.48
N GLN A 15 -16.50 -18.62 -20.10
CA GLN A 15 -17.14 -17.51 -19.39
C GLN A 15 -18.22 -17.96 -18.40
N TYR A 16 -18.94 -19.05 -18.72
CA TYR A 16 -19.91 -19.68 -17.82
C TYR A 16 -19.23 -20.26 -16.57
N VAL A 17 -18.11 -20.97 -16.72
CA VAL A 17 -17.32 -21.52 -15.60
C VAL A 17 -16.72 -20.40 -14.73
N ASP A 18 -16.46 -19.24 -15.31
CA ASP A 18 -15.99 -18.05 -14.61
C ASP A 18 -17.08 -17.18 -13.98
N GLY A 19 -18.35 -17.45 -14.26
CA GLY A 19 -19.49 -16.71 -13.68
C GLY A 19 -19.61 -15.27 -14.21
N VAL A 20 -19.08 -14.99 -15.41
CA VAL A 20 -19.04 -13.63 -16.00
C VAL A 20 -20.21 -13.39 -16.96
N LEU A 21 -21.01 -14.42 -17.25
CA LEU A 21 -22.17 -14.32 -18.15
C LEU A 21 -23.34 -13.59 -17.49
N SER A 22 -24.12 -12.88 -18.30
CA SER A 22 -25.40 -12.31 -17.85
C SER A 22 -26.42 -13.41 -17.56
N GLU A 23 -27.43 -13.15 -16.71
CA GLU A 23 -28.47 -14.13 -16.36
C GLU A 23 -29.14 -14.75 -17.60
N SER A 24 -29.42 -13.93 -18.62
CA SER A 24 -30.03 -14.39 -19.88
C SER A 24 -29.14 -15.31 -20.71
N GLU A 25 -27.81 -15.13 -20.64
CA GLU A 25 -26.83 -15.95 -21.33
C GLU A 25 -26.56 -17.23 -20.56
N ALA A 26 -26.50 -17.15 -19.23
CA ALA A 26 -26.39 -18.31 -18.35
C ALA A 26 -27.56 -19.28 -18.56
N GLN A 27 -28.80 -18.79 -18.60
CA GLN A 27 -29.98 -19.63 -18.89
C GLN A 27 -29.90 -20.30 -20.27
N ARG A 28 -29.39 -19.60 -21.29
CA ARG A 28 -29.18 -20.19 -22.63
C ARG A 28 -28.15 -21.31 -22.61
N VAL A 29 -27.05 -21.12 -21.88
CA VAL A 29 -26.02 -22.14 -21.71
C VAL A 29 -26.55 -23.33 -20.92
N GLU A 30 -27.37 -23.12 -19.90
CA GLU A 30 -28.01 -24.20 -19.13
C GLU A 30 -28.97 -25.05 -19.96
N THR A 31 -29.81 -24.43 -20.79
CA THR A 31 -30.66 -25.15 -21.74
C THR A 31 -29.82 -25.94 -22.74
N MET A 32 -28.71 -25.38 -23.21
CA MET A 32 -27.79 -26.06 -24.13
C MET A 32 -27.08 -27.25 -23.45
N LEU A 33 -26.69 -27.11 -22.17
CA LEU A 33 -26.08 -28.19 -21.38
C LEU A 33 -27.08 -29.32 -21.10
N ALA A 34 -28.39 -29.03 -20.99
CA ALA A 34 -29.41 -30.06 -20.84
C ALA A 34 -29.54 -30.95 -22.09
N GLU A 35 -29.38 -30.36 -23.28
CA GLU A 35 -29.54 -31.05 -24.56
C GLU A 35 -28.25 -31.72 -25.06
N ASP A 36 -27.08 -31.12 -24.84
CA ASP A 36 -25.81 -31.58 -25.39
C ASP A 36 -24.92 -32.26 -24.33
N ALA A 37 -24.64 -33.55 -24.52
CA ALA A 37 -23.75 -34.32 -23.66
C ALA A 37 -22.28 -33.90 -23.81
N SER A 38 -21.85 -33.48 -25.01
CA SER A 38 -20.49 -33.05 -25.28
C SER A 38 -20.16 -31.74 -24.55
N ALA A 39 -21.11 -30.79 -24.54
CA ALA A 39 -20.95 -29.52 -23.83
C ALA A 39 -20.84 -29.72 -22.30
N ARG A 40 -21.58 -30.69 -21.75
CA ARG A 40 -21.48 -31.04 -20.32
C ARG A 40 -20.09 -31.54 -19.93
N GLN A 41 -19.53 -32.44 -20.75
CA GLN A 41 -18.19 -32.96 -20.52
C GLN A 41 -17.13 -31.85 -20.55
N GLN A 42 -17.22 -30.94 -21.52
CA GLN A 42 -16.30 -29.79 -21.61
C GLN A 42 -16.39 -28.87 -20.38
N VAL A 43 -17.58 -28.62 -19.84
CA VAL A 43 -17.75 -27.82 -18.62
C VAL A 43 -17.16 -28.53 -17.39
N GLU A 44 -17.32 -29.85 -17.27
CA GLU A 44 -16.67 -30.61 -16.20
C GLU A 44 -15.14 -30.56 -16.30
N GLU A 45 -14.59 -30.73 -17.50
CA GLU A 45 -13.15 -30.61 -17.74
C GLU A 45 -12.64 -29.21 -17.35
N LEU A 46 -13.32 -28.14 -17.76
CA LEU A 46 -12.95 -26.77 -17.38
C LEU A 46 -13.06 -26.52 -15.86
N LYS A 47 -14.08 -27.06 -15.20
CA LYS A 47 -14.22 -26.98 -13.74
C LYS A 47 -13.09 -27.73 -13.02
N SER A 48 -12.72 -28.90 -13.50
CA SER A 48 -11.61 -29.68 -12.95
C SER A 48 -10.28 -28.95 -13.08
N LEU A 49 -10.03 -28.34 -14.26
CA LEU A 49 -8.83 -27.55 -14.53
C LEU A 49 -8.75 -26.33 -13.62
N LYS A 50 -9.87 -25.62 -13.46
CA LYS A 50 -9.98 -24.49 -12.53
C LYS A 50 -9.73 -24.89 -11.09
N GLY A 51 -10.22 -26.06 -10.67
CA GLY A 51 -9.92 -26.65 -9.36
C GLY A 51 -8.42 -26.92 -9.17
N LEU A 52 -7.78 -27.55 -10.15
CA LEU A 52 -6.33 -27.82 -10.13
C LEU A 52 -5.51 -26.53 -10.05
N LEU A 53 -5.86 -25.51 -10.86
CA LEU A 53 -5.19 -24.21 -10.82
C LEU A 53 -5.45 -23.44 -9.52
N GLY A 54 -6.64 -23.61 -8.92
CA GLY A 54 -7.00 -23.00 -7.64
C GLY A 54 -6.25 -23.58 -6.43
N THR A 55 -5.77 -24.82 -6.53
CA THR A 55 -4.96 -25.45 -5.46
C THR A 55 -3.50 -24.99 -5.43
N GLN A 56 -3.04 -24.24 -6.43
CA GLN A 56 -1.69 -23.68 -6.39
C GLN A 56 -1.58 -22.63 -5.28
N PRO A 57 -0.44 -22.56 -4.57
CA PRO A 57 -0.23 -21.58 -3.53
C PRO A 57 -0.38 -20.18 -4.12
N LYS A 58 -1.29 -19.38 -3.52
CA LYS A 58 -1.48 -17.98 -3.90
C LYS A 58 -0.13 -17.27 -3.80
N LEU A 59 0.39 -16.83 -4.94
CA LEU A 59 1.65 -16.10 -5.00
C LEU A 59 1.52 -14.79 -4.22
N ASN A 60 2.51 -14.50 -3.39
CA ASN A 60 2.56 -13.24 -2.65
C ASN A 60 2.62 -12.06 -3.62
N PRO A 61 1.85 -10.98 -3.37
CA PRO A 61 1.76 -9.85 -4.29
C PRO A 61 3.08 -9.07 -4.35
N ASP A 62 3.58 -8.81 -5.56
CA ASP A 62 4.75 -7.97 -5.80
C ASP A 62 4.35 -6.63 -6.42
N ILE A 63 4.41 -5.56 -5.63
CA ILE A 63 4.03 -4.18 -6.02
C ILE A 63 4.92 -3.62 -7.14
N GLY A 64 6.11 -4.18 -7.32
CA GLY A 64 7.11 -3.68 -8.25
C GLY A 64 7.06 -4.26 -9.65
N PHE A 65 6.27 -5.31 -9.87
CA PHE A 65 6.26 -6.07 -11.11
C PHE A 65 5.99 -5.20 -12.34
N TRP A 66 4.90 -4.43 -12.34
CA TRP A 66 4.49 -3.64 -13.52
C TRP A 66 5.47 -2.54 -13.84
N THR A 67 6.07 -1.94 -12.83
CA THR A 67 7.11 -0.94 -13.02
C THR A 67 8.37 -1.53 -13.61
N ARG A 68 8.81 -2.69 -13.11
CA ARG A 68 9.94 -3.41 -13.71
C ARG A 68 9.63 -3.84 -15.14
N LEU A 69 8.44 -4.39 -15.37
CA LEU A 69 7.98 -4.82 -16.69
C LEU A 69 7.87 -3.63 -17.65
N SER A 70 7.28 -2.52 -17.23
CA SER A 70 7.12 -1.33 -18.06
C SER A 70 8.47 -0.71 -18.38
N VAL A 71 9.39 -0.65 -17.41
CA VAL A 71 10.77 -0.21 -17.65
C VAL A 71 11.45 -1.13 -18.65
N THR A 72 11.35 -2.45 -18.51
CA THR A 72 11.96 -3.40 -19.47
C THR A 72 11.31 -3.33 -20.85
N MET A 73 9.98 -3.19 -20.95
CA MET A 73 9.27 -3.03 -22.21
C MET A 73 9.61 -1.71 -22.88
N GLN A 74 9.79 -0.64 -22.09
CA GLN A 74 10.16 0.67 -22.59
C GLN A 74 11.62 0.69 -23.04
N GLU A 75 12.53 0.04 -22.32
CA GLU A 75 13.93 -0.17 -22.74
C GLU A 75 13.97 -0.97 -24.06
N GLN A 76 13.26 -2.10 -24.16
CA GLN A 76 13.18 -2.87 -25.41
C GLN A 76 12.57 -2.08 -26.56
N LYS A 77 11.48 -1.35 -26.33
CA LYS A 77 10.84 -0.52 -27.35
C LYS A 77 11.75 0.65 -27.77
N GLN A 78 12.54 1.20 -26.85
CA GLN A 78 13.47 2.29 -27.12
C GLN A 78 14.73 1.78 -27.84
N GLU A 79 15.18 0.56 -27.58
CA GLU A 79 16.18 -0.16 -28.39
C GLU A 79 15.64 -0.48 -29.79
N GLU A 80 14.41 -0.98 -29.91
CA GLU A 80 13.76 -1.20 -31.22
C GLU A 80 13.54 0.10 -32.00
N MET A 81 13.16 1.20 -31.34
CA MET A 81 13.05 2.52 -31.96
C MET A 81 14.42 3.09 -32.36
N ASN A 82 15.49 2.75 -31.64
CA ASN A 82 16.86 3.10 -32.02
C ASN A 82 17.42 2.20 -33.15
N LEU A 83 16.82 1.03 -33.37
CA LEU A 83 17.18 0.08 -34.44
C LEU A 83 16.32 0.22 -35.70
N LEU A 84 15.24 1.01 -35.69
CA LEU A 84 14.38 1.22 -36.85
C LEU A 84 14.80 2.47 -37.64
N PRO A 85 15.39 2.34 -38.84
CA PRO A 85 15.81 3.45 -39.69
C PRO A 85 14.60 3.98 -40.48
N PHE A 86 13.56 4.49 -39.81
CA PHE A 86 12.49 5.16 -40.56
C PHE A 86 12.99 6.52 -41.05
N PRO A 87 13.03 6.76 -42.38
CA PRO A 87 13.44 8.05 -42.91
C PRO A 87 12.43 9.11 -42.48
N ARG A 88 12.92 10.16 -41.82
CA ARG A 88 12.15 11.34 -41.33
C ARG A 88 11.30 12.07 -42.40
N LYS A 89 11.29 11.58 -43.65
CA LYS A 89 10.55 12.12 -44.80
C LYS A 89 9.04 11.86 -44.77
N TYR A 90 8.55 10.92 -43.94
CA TYR A 90 7.11 10.57 -43.89
C TYR A 90 6.35 11.14 -42.67
N LEU A 91 7.05 11.78 -41.73
CA LEU A 91 6.45 12.53 -40.61
C LEU A 91 5.38 13.55 -41.02
N PRO A 92 5.53 14.34 -42.10
CA PRO A 92 4.50 15.30 -42.49
C PRO A 92 3.23 14.66 -43.07
N ALA A 93 3.27 13.42 -43.58
CA ALA A 93 2.09 12.75 -44.11
C ALA A 93 1.20 12.16 -43.00
N LEU A 94 1.82 11.69 -41.91
CA LEU A 94 1.11 11.15 -40.73
C LEU A 94 0.35 12.23 -39.95
N SER A 95 0.89 13.44 -39.86
CA SER A 95 0.21 14.56 -39.17
C SER A 95 -1.09 14.98 -39.89
N VAL A 96 -1.11 14.97 -41.22
CA VAL A 96 -2.29 15.30 -42.01
C VAL A 96 -3.42 14.30 -41.76
N MET A 97 -3.10 13.01 -41.67
CA MET A 97 -4.09 11.95 -41.43
C MET A 97 -4.71 12.06 -40.03
N VAL A 98 -3.91 12.33 -39.00
CA VAL A 98 -4.40 12.51 -37.63
C VAL A 98 -5.29 13.74 -37.52
N THR A 99 -4.90 14.84 -38.17
CA THR A 99 -5.70 16.08 -38.18
C THR A 99 -7.05 15.87 -38.86
N ALA A 100 -7.09 15.14 -39.98
CA ALA A 100 -8.33 14.84 -40.69
C ALA A 100 -9.28 13.99 -39.83
N VAL A 101 -8.76 12.97 -39.14
CA VAL A 101 -9.56 12.14 -38.21
C VAL A 101 -10.08 12.97 -37.04
N ALA A 102 -9.27 13.87 -36.48
CA ALA A 102 -9.69 14.75 -35.39
C ALA A 102 -10.82 15.73 -35.82
N ILE A 103 -10.76 16.26 -37.05
CA ILE A 103 -11.80 17.13 -37.60
C ILE A 103 -13.11 16.36 -37.77
N VAL A 104 -13.07 15.15 -38.35
CA VAL A 104 -14.26 14.31 -38.55
C VAL A 104 -14.87 13.87 -37.22
N ALA A 105 -14.04 13.48 -36.24
CA ALA A 105 -14.53 13.15 -34.91
C ALA A 105 -15.15 14.38 -34.20
N GLY A 106 -14.51 15.54 -34.33
CA GLY A 106 -15.00 16.80 -33.77
C GLY A 106 -16.33 17.24 -34.37
N THR A 107 -16.53 17.11 -35.68
CA THR A 107 -17.79 17.47 -36.34
C THR A 107 -18.94 16.53 -35.94
N VAL A 108 -18.68 15.23 -35.81
CA VAL A 108 -19.67 14.24 -35.32
C VAL A 108 -20.10 14.56 -33.87
N ILE A 109 -19.17 14.92 -33.00
CA ILE A 109 -19.47 15.31 -31.61
C ILE A 109 -20.30 16.61 -31.56
N ILE A 110 -20.02 17.58 -32.44
CA ILE A 110 -20.75 18.85 -32.49
C ILE A 110 -22.17 18.68 -33.03
N GLN A 111 -22.39 17.79 -34.00
CA GLN A 111 -23.74 17.54 -34.55
C GLN A 111 -24.62 16.74 -33.57
N ASN A 112 -24.03 15.83 -32.78
CA ASN A 112 -24.77 14.99 -31.83
C ASN A 112 -24.82 15.55 -30.39
N ARG A 113 -24.68 16.88 -30.21
CA ARG A 113 -24.60 17.55 -28.90
C ARG A 113 -25.72 17.17 -27.92
N MET A 114 -26.94 16.92 -28.39
CA MET A 114 -28.06 16.54 -27.51
C MET A 114 -27.97 15.10 -26.97
N GLN A 115 -27.51 14.13 -27.78
CA GLN A 115 -27.36 12.73 -27.33
C GLN A 115 -26.13 12.56 -26.42
N VAL A 116 -25.05 13.29 -26.70
CA VAL A 116 -23.86 13.29 -25.86
C VAL A 116 -24.17 13.91 -24.50
N ALA A 117 -24.91 15.03 -24.46
CA ALA A 117 -25.34 15.65 -23.21
C ALA A 117 -26.20 14.72 -22.35
N GLN A 118 -27.13 13.97 -22.96
CA GLN A 118 -27.97 12.99 -22.26
C GLN A 118 -27.16 11.80 -21.72
N PHE A 119 -26.23 11.28 -22.52
CA PHE A 119 -25.33 10.19 -22.11
C PHE A 119 -24.43 10.58 -20.93
N PHE A 120 -23.91 11.82 -20.91
CA PHE A 120 -23.13 12.33 -19.78
C PHE A 120 -24.01 12.71 -18.56
N SER A 121 -25.26 13.14 -18.75
CA SER A 121 -26.16 13.43 -17.63
C SER A 121 -26.67 12.18 -16.92
N GLU A 122 -27.01 11.10 -17.65
CA GLU A 122 -27.47 9.86 -17.04
C GLU A 122 -26.37 9.14 -16.26
N LYS A 123 -25.11 9.20 -16.74
CA LYS A 123 -23.97 8.62 -16.03
C LYS A 123 -23.47 9.47 -14.86
N SER A 124 -23.63 10.79 -14.89
CA SER A 124 -23.18 11.66 -13.79
C SER A 124 -24.15 11.67 -12.60
N LEU A 125 -25.45 11.46 -12.82
CA LEU A 125 -26.45 11.37 -11.75
C LEU A 125 -26.38 10.05 -10.97
N ALA A 126 -26.03 8.94 -11.62
CA ALA A 126 -25.79 7.65 -10.95
C ALA A 126 -24.48 7.64 -10.13
N VAL A 127 -23.50 8.49 -10.48
CA VAL A 127 -22.25 8.64 -9.72
C VAL A 127 -22.41 9.61 -8.56
N ARG A 128 -23.35 10.56 -8.60
CA ARG A 128 -23.52 11.56 -7.51
C ARG A 128 -24.21 11.00 -6.26
N SER A 129 -25.16 10.07 -6.40
CA SER A 129 -25.98 9.58 -5.28
C SER A 129 -25.30 8.52 -4.40
N VAL A 130 -24.17 7.95 -4.83
CA VAL A 130 -23.38 6.99 -4.04
C VAL A 130 -22.39 7.69 -3.10
N TYR A 131 -22.00 8.94 -3.39
CA TYR A 131 -21.09 9.72 -2.54
C TYR A 131 -21.80 10.53 -1.44
N GLU A 132 -23.10 10.76 -1.58
CA GLU A 132 -23.78 11.83 -0.83
C GLU A 132 -24.35 11.45 0.54
N ASN A 133 -24.48 10.18 0.92
CA ASN A 133 -25.26 9.86 2.12
C ASN A 133 -24.54 8.99 3.15
N LYS A 134 -23.64 9.66 3.91
CA LYS A 134 -23.80 9.91 5.37
C LYS A 134 -22.49 9.93 6.19
N ILE A 135 -21.33 9.69 5.59
CA ILE A 135 -20.03 9.78 6.31
C ILE A 135 -19.06 10.82 5.69
N LEU A 136 -19.33 11.33 4.47
CA LEU A 136 -18.45 12.18 3.66
C LEU A 136 -18.88 13.65 3.50
N GLN A 137 -19.73 14.18 4.39
CA GLN A 137 -20.08 15.61 4.35
C GLN A 137 -18.90 16.55 4.70
N GLY A 138 -17.76 16.00 5.15
CA GLY A 138 -16.46 16.69 5.12
C GLY A 138 -15.58 16.09 4.02
N SER A 139 -14.98 16.92 3.16
CA SER A 139 -14.11 16.45 2.08
C SER A 139 -12.90 15.72 2.67
N LEU A 140 -12.77 14.42 2.40
CA LEU A 140 -11.53 13.69 2.66
C LEU A 140 -10.46 14.20 1.68
N LEU A 141 -9.30 14.54 2.21
CA LEU A 141 -8.13 14.99 1.47
C LEU A 141 -6.94 14.10 1.82
N PRO A 142 -6.06 13.77 0.87
CA PRO A 142 -4.78 13.15 1.16
C PRO A 142 -4.01 13.97 2.20
N LEU A 143 -3.50 13.26 3.20
CA LEU A 143 -2.61 13.85 4.20
C LEU A 143 -1.33 14.39 3.54
N PHE A 144 -0.89 13.74 2.46
CA PHE A 144 0.29 14.11 1.70
C PHE A 144 -0.13 14.64 0.33
N SER A 145 0.37 15.82 -0.06
CA SER A 145 0.16 16.33 -1.43
C SER A 145 1.07 15.61 -2.41
N LYS A 146 2.29 15.36 -1.96
CA LYS A 146 3.33 14.68 -2.73
C LYS A 146 4.30 14.07 -1.74
N VAL A 147 4.56 12.79 -1.89
CA VAL A 147 5.61 12.09 -1.16
C VAL A 147 6.82 12.04 -2.07
N ASP A 148 7.92 12.66 -1.64
CA ASP A 148 9.18 12.63 -2.38
C ASP A 148 9.89 11.28 -2.21
N LYS A 149 10.91 11.07 -3.03
CA LYS A 149 11.66 9.81 -3.07
C LYS A 149 12.33 9.49 -1.74
N GLU A 150 12.83 10.51 -1.05
CA GLU A 150 13.46 10.37 0.25
C GLU A 150 12.45 9.95 1.32
N SER A 151 11.28 10.58 1.37
CA SER A 151 10.23 10.19 2.32
C SER A 151 9.67 8.80 2.01
N ALA A 152 9.51 8.45 0.73
CA ALA A 152 9.10 7.11 0.33
C ALA A 152 10.15 6.06 0.74
N LEU A 153 11.44 6.37 0.62
CA LEU A 153 12.53 5.50 1.07
C LEU A 153 12.53 5.37 2.60
N GLN A 154 12.50 6.50 3.32
CA GLN A 154 12.47 6.53 4.78
C GLN A 154 11.29 5.72 5.32
N PHE A 155 10.10 5.88 4.73
CA PHE A 155 8.93 5.09 5.08
C PHE A 155 9.15 3.61 4.78
N SER A 156 9.62 3.28 3.58
CA SER A 156 9.86 1.89 3.17
C SER A 156 10.79 1.15 4.14
N LEU A 157 11.88 1.80 4.56
CA LEU A 157 12.90 1.17 5.41
C LEU A 157 12.54 1.17 6.90
N PHE A 158 11.91 2.24 7.39
CA PHE A 158 11.76 2.50 8.84
C PHE A 158 10.31 2.68 9.30
N GLY A 159 9.35 2.57 8.38
CA GLY A 159 7.93 2.83 8.64
C GLY A 159 7.63 4.23 9.14
N THR A 160 8.50 5.20 8.88
CA THR A 160 8.38 6.56 9.41
C THR A 160 8.26 7.58 8.29
N LEU A 161 7.26 8.45 8.39
CA LEU A 161 6.94 9.45 7.39
C LEU A 161 6.77 10.83 8.05
N MET A 162 7.61 11.77 7.65
CA MET A 162 7.58 13.13 8.20
C MET A 162 6.35 13.88 7.67
N LEU A 163 5.53 14.41 8.58
CA LEU A 163 4.36 15.22 8.25
C LEU A 163 4.74 16.70 8.07
N ASP A 164 5.64 17.18 8.92
CA ASP A 164 6.14 18.56 8.87
C ASP A 164 7.61 18.58 9.28
N ASN A 165 8.45 19.13 8.39
CA ASN A 165 9.88 19.28 8.60
C ASN A 165 10.21 20.32 9.68
N LYS A 166 9.28 21.23 10.02
CA LYS A 166 9.51 22.29 11.01
C LYS A 166 9.18 21.85 12.43
N THR A 167 8.14 21.04 12.59
CA THR A 167 7.65 20.61 13.91
C THR A 167 8.11 19.21 14.29
N GLU A 168 8.92 18.56 13.45
CA GLU A 168 9.39 17.18 13.64
C GLU A 168 8.26 16.19 13.92
N THR A 169 7.07 16.48 13.37
CA THR A 169 5.91 15.60 13.50
C THR A 169 6.05 14.47 12.50
N ALA A 170 6.05 13.23 12.96
CA ALA A 170 6.14 12.06 12.10
C ALA A 170 4.98 11.09 12.33
N LEU A 171 4.54 10.45 11.25
CA LEU A 171 3.68 9.28 11.23
C LEU A 171 4.59 8.05 11.27
N HIS A 172 4.51 7.27 12.35
CA HIS A 172 5.17 5.99 12.50
C HIS A 172 4.16 4.87 12.34
N VAL A 173 4.49 3.89 11.50
CA VAL A 173 3.66 2.72 11.23
C VAL A 173 4.51 1.50 11.54
N ASP A 174 4.17 0.83 12.65
CA ASP A 174 4.85 -0.37 13.12
C ASP A 174 3.94 -1.59 12.97
N GLU A 175 4.49 -2.68 12.44
CA GLU A 175 3.84 -3.98 12.34
C GLU A 175 4.29 -4.82 13.55
N GLN A 176 3.85 -4.43 14.76
CA GLN A 176 4.21 -5.18 15.97
C GLN A 176 3.32 -6.42 16.19
N SER A 177 3.85 -7.56 15.75
CA SER A 177 3.44 -8.92 16.15
C SER A 177 2.04 -9.37 15.73
N GLU A 178 1.80 -10.68 15.88
CA GLU A 178 0.65 -11.50 15.45
C GLU A 178 -0.78 -10.94 15.65
N LYS A 179 -0.95 -9.79 16.32
CA LYS A 179 -2.25 -9.25 16.77
C LYS A 179 -2.74 -8.02 16.00
N GLY A 180 -1.89 -7.30 15.26
CA GLY A 180 -2.32 -6.09 14.57
C GLY A 180 -1.20 -5.16 14.14
N TYR A 181 -1.54 -3.88 13.91
CA TYR A 181 -0.58 -2.83 13.56
C TYR A 181 -0.80 -1.58 14.41
N ARG A 182 0.29 -0.84 14.63
CA ARG A 182 0.31 0.37 15.46
C ARG A 182 0.68 1.58 14.61
N ILE A 183 -0.14 2.62 14.69
CA ILE A 183 0.06 3.88 13.99
C ILE A 183 0.23 4.98 15.03
N GLU A 184 1.38 5.62 15.04
CA GLU A 184 1.70 6.72 15.94
C GLU A 184 1.88 8.01 15.14
N VAL A 185 1.33 9.11 15.63
CA VAL A 185 1.57 10.46 15.10
C VAL A 185 2.00 11.33 16.26
N GLY A 186 3.22 11.86 16.24
CA GLY A 186 3.68 12.70 17.34
C GLY A 186 4.91 13.53 17.00
N ASN A 187 5.14 14.54 17.82
CA ASN A 187 6.39 15.29 17.79
C ASN A 187 7.45 14.50 18.57
N ASN A 188 8.68 14.51 18.04
CA ASN A 188 9.84 14.02 18.77
C ASN A 188 9.72 12.55 19.23
N LEU A 189 9.34 11.68 18.29
CA LEU A 189 9.50 10.23 18.45
C LEU A 189 10.99 9.99 18.74
N LYS A 190 11.33 9.73 20.01
CA LYS A 190 12.69 9.56 20.56
C LYS A 190 13.51 8.43 19.93
N ARG A 191 13.11 7.88 18.80
CA ARG A 191 13.99 7.04 17.98
C ARG A 191 14.87 7.99 17.18
N ASN A 192 16.17 7.84 17.38
CA ASN A 192 17.23 8.56 16.67
C ASN A 192 17.28 8.07 15.21
N THR A 193 16.15 8.13 14.48
CA THR A 193 16.05 7.68 13.09
C THR A 193 16.80 8.68 12.25
N THR A 194 18.09 8.39 12.06
CA THR A 194 18.94 9.17 11.16
C THR A 194 18.28 9.12 9.78
N ARG A 195 17.96 10.29 9.23
CA ARG A 195 17.32 10.42 7.92
C ARG A 195 18.23 9.77 6.87
N VAL A 196 17.74 8.73 6.20
CA VAL A 196 18.46 8.08 5.11
C VAL A 196 18.06 8.75 3.80
N THR A 197 19.00 9.45 3.18
CA THR A 197 18.80 10.03 1.85
C THR A 197 19.01 8.96 0.79
N PHE A 198 18.38 9.15 -0.38
CA PHE A 198 18.56 8.23 -1.51
C PHE A 198 20.02 8.16 -1.96
N ASP A 199 20.73 9.27 -1.94
CA ASP A 199 22.15 9.32 -2.30
C ASP A 199 23.02 8.51 -1.33
N ARG A 200 22.71 8.56 -0.03
CA ARG A 200 23.40 7.75 0.98
C ARG A 200 23.13 6.26 0.77
N PHE A 201 21.87 5.91 0.50
CA PHE A 201 21.51 4.54 0.14
C PHE A 201 22.29 4.04 -1.09
N VAL A 202 22.39 4.87 -2.14
CA VAL A 202 23.16 4.52 -3.34
C VAL A 202 24.66 4.39 -3.04
N ALA A 203 25.23 5.25 -2.21
CA ALA A 203 26.64 5.19 -1.84
C ALA A 203 27.00 3.93 -1.04
N GLU A 204 26.10 3.49 -0.16
CA GLU A 204 26.32 2.35 0.73
C GLU A 204 26.02 1.00 0.06
N VAL A 205 24.87 0.90 -0.62
CA VAL A 205 24.43 -0.33 -1.29
C VAL A 205 25.14 -0.54 -2.63
N LYS A 206 25.54 0.56 -3.30
CA LYS A 206 26.17 0.58 -4.63
C LYS A 206 25.37 -0.20 -5.69
N PRO A 207 24.07 0.13 -5.89
CA PRO A 207 23.30 -0.47 -6.97
C PRO A 207 23.88 -0.08 -8.33
N SER A 208 23.78 -0.97 -9.32
CA SER A 208 24.04 -0.65 -10.72
C SER A 208 23.03 0.39 -11.23
N GLU A 209 23.34 1.08 -12.33
CA GLU A 209 22.43 2.06 -12.95
C GLU A 209 21.06 1.46 -13.30
N LYS A 210 21.01 0.20 -13.76
CA LYS A 210 19.74 -0.50 -14.04
C LYS A 210 18.93 -0.75 -12.76
N GLN A 211 19.58 -1.24 -11.71
CA GLN A 211 18.94 -1.44 -10.41
C GLN A 211 18.47 -0.11 -9.81
N ARG A 212 19.26 0.95 -9.96
CA ARG A 212 18.92 2.30 -9.49
C ARG A 212 17.63 2.81 -10.15
N LYS A 213 17.48 2.68 -11.47
CA LYS A 213 16.23 3.06 -12.16
C LYS A 213 15.02 2.27 -11.68
N ILE A 214 15.20 0.97 -11.43
CA ILE A 214 14.13 0.12 -10.89
C ILE A 214 13.73 0.62 -9.50
N ILE A 215 14.70 0.76 -8.59
CA ILE A 215 14.46 1.23 -7.23
C ILE A 215 13.80 2.61 -7.24
N ASP A 216 14.28 3.53 -8.09
CA ASP A 216 13.70 4.85 -8.25
C ASP A 216 12.21 4.81 -8.60
N SER A 217 11.87 3.95 -9.55
CA SER A 217 10.49 3.78 -10.01
C SER A 217 9.63 3.06 -8.95
N LEU A 218 10.21 2.15 -8.16
CA LEU A 218 9.54 1.55 -7.00
C LEU A 218 9.22 2.60 -5.93
N LEU A 219 10.16 3.49 -5.62
CA LEU A 219 9.96 4.56 -4.64
C LEU A 219 8.89 5.54 -5.09
N GLU A 220 8.82 5.87 -6.39
CA GLU A 220 7.75 6.71 -6.92
C GLU A 220 6.37 6.04 -6.75
N LEU A 221 6.24 4.75 -7.05
CA LEU A 221 5.00 4.01 -6.80
C LEU A 221 4.60 4.01 -5.33
N THR A 222 5.57 3.78 -4.44
CA THR A 222 5.33 3.80 -3.00
C THR A 222 4.87 5.16 -2.54
N GLY A 223 5.49 6.23 -3.03
CA GLY A 223 5.05 7.60 -2.77
C GLY A 223 3.57 7.79 -3.13
N ARG A 224 3.17 7.40 -4.35
CA ARG A 224 1.77 7.47 -4.78
C ARG A 224 0.83 6.64 -3.90
N ARG A 225 1.29 5.48 -3.42
CA ARG A 225 0.48 4.61 -2.56
C ARG A 225 0.33 5.17 -1.16
N ILE A 226 1.37 5.75 -0.59
CA ILE A 226 1.31 6.45 0.70
C ILE A 226 0.32 7.62 0.62
N GLU A 227 0.39 8.42 -0.46
CA GLU A 227 -0.54 9.53 -0.71
C GLU A 227 -2.00 9.07 -0.69
N SER A 228 -2.28 7.90 -1.28
CA SER A 228 -3.63 7.33 -1.33
C SER A 228 -4.05 6.58 -0.06
N SER A 229 -3.12 6.32 0.86
CA SER A 229 -3.36 5.46 2.02
C SER A 229 -3.79 6.23 3.27
N VAL A 230 -3.54 7.54 3.33
CA VAL A 230 -3.88 8.35 4.52
C VAL A 230 -4.68 9.56 4.10
N LEU A 231 -5.94 9.60 4.51
CA LEU A 231 -6.87 10.69 4.24
C LEU A 231 -7.25 11.40 5.54
N ILE A 232 -7.49 12.69 5.45
CA ILE A 232 -7.98 13.52 6.55
C ILE A 232 -9.25 14.26 6.13
N GLY A 233 -10.19 14.40 7.05
CA GLY A 233 -11.44 15.13 6.84
C GLY A 233 -11.62 16.28 7.84
N GLU A 234 -12.66 17.09 7.60
CA GLU A 234 -12.90 18.36 8.32
C GLU A 234 -13.25 18.21 9.81
N ASN A 235 -13.71 17.02 10.22
CA ASN A 235 -14.17 16.72 11.58
C ASN A 235 -13.13 15.97 12.41
N ASN A 236 -11.83 16.22 12.16
CA ASN A 236 -10.72 15.44 12.71
C ASN A 236 -10.87 13.95 12.42
N THR A 237 -11.49 13.63 11.28
CA THR A 237 -11.57 12.27 10.79
C THR A 237 -10.29 11.96 10.05
N MET A 238 -9.73 10.77 10.30
CA MET A 238 -8.58 10.25 9.59
C MET A 238 -8.97 8.89 9.04
N ALA A 239 -8.79 8.66 7.74
CA ALA A 239 -9.01 7.37 7.13
C ALA A 239 -7.65 6.79 6.75
N ILE A 240 -7.30 5.61 7.29
CA ILE A 240 -6.02 4.96 7.03
C ILE A 240 -6.25 3.61 6.37
N ALA A 241 -5.57 3.37 5.26
CA ALA A 241 -5.61 2.10 4.57
C ALA A 241 -4.89 1.03 5.42
N PRO A 242 -5.55 -0.12 5.71
CA PRO A 242 -5.04 -1.12 6.64
C PRO A 242 -3.83 -1.90 6.10
N ASP A 243 -3.53 -1.75 4.81
CA ASP A 243 -2.39 -2.35 4.13
C ASP A 243 -1.13 -1.48 4.18
N LEU A 244 -1.22 -0.24 4.69
CA LEU A 244 -0.09 0.67 4.81
C LEU A 244 1.12 0.08 5.58
N PRO A 245 0.96 -0.67 6.70
CA PRO A 245 2.09 -1.32 7.37
C PRO A 245 2.80 -2.36 6.49
N LYS A 246 2.02 -3.14 5.73
CA LYS A 246 2.55 -4.19 4.84
C LYS A 246 3.37 -3.62 3.69
N LEU A 247 3.12 -2.36 3.33
CA LEU A 247 3.85 -1.67 2.27
C LEU A 247 5.36 -1.60 2.58
N ASN A 248 5.75 -1.38 3.83
CA ASN A 248 7.16 -1.28 4.23
C ASN A 248 7.92 -2.57 3.97
N ARG A 249 7.43 -3.67 4.55
CA ARG A 249 8.02 -5.00 4.40
C ARG A 249 8.12 -5.41 2.93
N LEU A 250 7.06 -5.14 2.17
CA LEU A 250 7.03 -5.44 0.75
C LEU A 250 8.09 -4.64 0.00
N MET A 251 8.22 -3.35 0.30
CA MET A 251 9.23 -2.50 -0.33
C MET A 251 10.65 -2.94 0.00
N VAL A 252 10.95 -3.26 1.26
CA VAL A 252 12.24 -3.83 1.65
C VAL A 252 12.54 -5.10 0.87
N THR A 253 11.55 -6.00 0.75
CA THR A 253 11.67 -7.25 -0.01
C THR A 253 11.92 -6.98 -1.50
N ASN A 254 11.23 -6.01 -2.08
CA ASN A 254 11.37 -5.65 -3.50
C ASN A 254 12.68 -4.95 -3.82
N ILE A 255 13.20 -4.13 -2.91
CA ILE A 255 14.53 -3.56 -3.05
C ILE A 255 15.55 -4.69 -2.97
N ALA A 256 15.48 -5.55 -1.94
CA ALA A 256 16.40 -6.66 -1.76
C ALA A 256 16.41 -7.64 -2.95
N SER A 257 15.26 -7.92 -3.56
CA SER A 257 15.16 -8.83 -4.71
C SER A 257 15.82 -8.27 -5.98
N CYS A 258 15.93 -6.94 -6.10
CA CYS A 258 16.62 -6.29 -7.21
C CYS A 258 18.15 -6.27 -7.03
N LEU A 259 18.65 -6.52 -5.82
CA LEU A 259 20.07 -6.42 -5.49
C LEU A 259 20.81 -7.75 -5.66
N GLU A 260 22.10 -7.66 -6.00
CA GLU A 260 23.06 -8.77 -6.03
C GLU A 260 23.41 -9.25 -4.61
N PRO A 261 23.88 -10.50 -4.43
CA PRO A 261 24.18 -11.05 -3.10
C PRO A 261 25.06 -10.15 -2.22
N LEU A 262 26.14 -9.58 -2.77
CA LEU A 262 27.03 -8.68 -2.02
C LEU A 262 26.33 -7.35 -1.65
N GLN A 263 25.50 -6.82 -2.55
CA GLN A 263 24.73 -5.59 -2.32
C GLN A 263 23.65 -5.80 -1.25
N ARG A 264 23.04 -6.99 -1.20
CA ARG A 264 22.07 -7.36 -0.14
C ARG A 264 22.71 -7.34 1.23
N VAL A 265 23.93 -7.85 1.39
CA VAL A 265 24.67 -7.77 2.67
C VAL A 265 24.93 -6.32 3.08
N ASN A 266 25.28 -5.44 2.12
CA ASN A 266 25.43 -4.01 2.42
C ASN A 266 24.10 -3.36 2.79
N PHE A 267 23.03 -3.73 2.11
CA PHE A 267 21.68 -3.25 2.41
C PHE A 267 21.19 -3.71 3.79
N GLU A 268 21.44 -4.96 4.16
CA GLU A 268 21.15 -5.50 5.49
C GLU A 268 21.95 -4.76 6.57
N ARG A 269 23.25 -4.53 6.35
CA ARG A 269 24.08 -3.73 7.25
C ARG A 269 23.56 -2.30 7.41
N LEU A 270 23.08 -1.68 6.33
CA LEU A 270 22.46 -0.35 6.38
C LEU A 270 21.21 -0.38 7.27
N LEU A 271 20.36 -1.40 7.13
CA LEU A 271 19.15 -1.57 7.93
C LEU A 271 19.48 -1.80 9.41
N GLU A 272 20.44 -2.67 9.72
CA GLU A 272 20.92 -2.94 11.08
C GLU A 272 21.52 -1.69 11.73
N ALA A 273 22.34 -0.93 10.99
CA ALA A 273 22.99 0.27 11.50
C ALA A 273 21.99 1.39 11.86
N HIS A 274 20.75 1.29 11.40
CA HIS A 274 19.69 2.29 11.61
C HIS A 274 18.48 1.72 12.36
N ASP A 275 18.64 0.57 13.04
CA ASP A 275 17.59 -0.08 13.84
C ASP A 275 16.27 -0.27 13.07
N ALA A 276 16.34 -0.71 11.81
CA ALA A 276 15.15 -0.97 11.02
C ALA A 276 14.28 -2.05 11.68
N PRO A 277 12.94 -1.89 11.70
CA PRO A 277 12.04 -2.82 12.37
C PRO A 277 11.89 -4.17 11.64
N TYR A 278 12.57 -4.36 10.52
CA TYR A 278 12.51 -5.57 9.70
C TYR A 278 13.92 -6.13 9.49
N THR A 279 14.08 -7.42 9.76
CA THR A 279 15.24 -8.19 9.30
C THR A 279 14.95 -8.74 7.91
N VAL A 280 15.80 -8.41 6.92
CA VAL A 280 15.72 -9.04 5.60
C VAL A 280 16.15 -10.48 5.80
N MET A 281 15.20 -11.42 5.86
CA MET A 281 15.58 -12.84 5.76
C MET A 281 16.14 -13.02 4.35
N ALA A 282 17.47 -12.99 4.23
CA ALA A 282 18.19 -13.31 3.01
C ALA A 282 17.87 -14.78 2.68
N SER A 283 16.75 -14.99 1.99
CA SER A 283 16.47 -16.28 1.40
C SER A 283 17.61 -16.50 0.42
N HIS A 284 18.50 -17.44 0.73
CA HIS A 284 19.65 -17.85 -0.09
C HIS A 284 19.21 -18.53 -1.41
N ALA A 285 18.06 -18.13 -1.95
CA ALA A 285 17.58 -18.52 -3.25
C ALA A 285 18.61 -18.06 -4.30
N SER A 286 19.27 -19.05 -4.91
CA SER A 286 20.26 -18.90 -5.98
C SER A 286 19.84 -17.83 -6.99
N ALA A 287 20.80 -16.97 -7.37
CA ALA A 287 20.62 -15.87 -8.30
C ALA A 287 19.88 -16.27 -9.59
N GLU A 288 20.02 -17.52 -10.03
CA GLU A 288 19.36 -18.08 -11.23
C GLU A 288 17.84 -18.23 -11.11
N LYS A 289 17.26 -18.38 -9.91
CA LYS A 289 15.79 -18.46 -9.74
C LYS A 289 15.13 -17.09 -9.56
N THR A 290 15.90 -16.05 -9.22
CA THR A 290 15.40 -14.67 -9.05
C THR A 290 14.88 -14.05 -10.36
N GLN A 291 15.38 -14.51 -11.52
CA GLN A 291 14.86 -14.09 -12.83
C GLN A 291 13.43 -14.59 -13.10
N THR A 292 13.02 -15.72 -12.52
CA THR A 292 11.67 -16.28 -12.72
C THR A 292 10.63 -15.72 -11.75
N TYR A 293 11.04 -15.26 -10.56
CA TYR A 293 10.14 -14.54 -9.63
C TYR A 293 9.72 -13.17 -10.19
N CYS A 294 10.43 -12.64 -11.19
CA CYS A 294 10.07 -11.41 -11.89
C CYS A 294 8.84 -11.53 -12.81
N GLN A 295 8.20 -12.70 -12.97
CA GLN A 295 7.28 -12.94 -14.09
C GLN A 295 5.81 -13.21 -13.76
N SER A 296 5.35 -13.12 -12.50
CA SER A 296 3.91 -13.36 -12.28
C SER A 296 3.26 -12.64 -11.08
N ILE A 297 2.23 -11.83 -11.42
CA ILE A 297 0.97 -11.60 -10.69
C ILE A 297 1.03 -10.65 -9.46
N PRO A 298 -0.04 -9.88 -9.09
CA PRO A 298 -1.16 -9.26 -9.82
C PRO A 298 -1.11 -7.71 -9.74
N LYS A 299 -2.03 -7.00 -10.42
CA LYS A 299 -2.42 -5.65 -9.99
C LYS A 299 -2.96 -5.77 -8.57
N TYR A 300 -2.28 -5.23 -7.57
CA TYR A 300 -2.89 -5.19 -6.24
C TYR A 300 -4.08 -4.23 -6.32
N PRO A 301 -5.31 -4.68 -6.10
CA PRO A 301 -6.44 -3.77 -6.03
C PRO A 301 -6.12 -2.75 -4.93
N GLN A 302 -6.21 -1.45 -5.25
CA GLN A 302 -6.24 -0.43 -4.20
C GLN A 302 -7.27 -0.91 -3.19
N SER A 303 -6.86 -1.02 -1.92
CA SER A 303 -7.83 -1.41 -0.92
C SER A 303 -8.79 -0.25 -0.78
N ASP A 304 -9.99 -0.40 -1.32
CA ASP A 304 -11.07 0.55 -1.05
C ASP A 304 -11.45 0.50 0.44
N ARG A 305 -10.83 -0.32 1.28
CA ARG A 305 -11.08 -0.40 2.72
C ARG A 305 -10.17 0.57 3.46
N PHE A 306 -10.78 1.35 4.35
CA PHE A 306 -10.10 2.26 5.25
C PHE A 306 -10.58 2.03 6.69
N VAL A 307 -9.67 2.19 7.63
CA VAL A 307 -9.99 2.41 9.04
C VAL A 307 -10.25 3.90 9.20
N ILE A 308 -11.52 4.27 9.39
CA ILE A 308 -11.93 5.62 9.73
C ILE A 308 -11.80 5.79 11.24
N ILE A 309 -10.97 6.74 11.64
CA ILE A 309 -10.72 7.13 13.02
C ILE A 309 -11.33 8.51 13.19
N THR A 310 -12.24 8.64 14.15
CA THR A 310 -12.80 9.92 14.60
C THR A 310 -12.45 10.11 16.08
N PRO A 311 -12.71 11.29 16.68
CA PRO A 311 -12.46 11.49 18.11
C PRO A 311 -13.11 10.49 19.05
N ASP A 312 -14.27 9.97 18.66
CA ASP A 312 -15.08 9.16 19.55
C ASP A 312 -15.16 7.70 19.11
N THR A 313 -14.79 7.39 17.85
CA THR A 313 -15.04 6.08 17.26
C THR A 313 -13.96 5.65 16.27
N MET A 314 -13.84 4.35 16.07
CA MET A 314 -13.09 3.76 14.97
C MET A 314 -14.00 2.78 14.23
N MET A 315 -14.00 2.82 12.90
CA MET A 315 -14.80 1.90 12.08
C MET A 315 -14.06 1.56 10.80
N TYR A 316 -14.30 0.35 10.29
CA TYR A 316 -13.89 0.00 8.94
C TYR A 316 -14.96 0.48 7.96
N SER A 317 -14.55 1.13 6.88
CA SER A 317 -15.46 1.53 5.80
C SER A 317 -14.82 1.30 4.46
N ARG A 318 -15.63 0.97 3.45
CA ARG A 318 -15.20 1.05 2.06
C ARG A 318 -15.36 2.49 1.57
N ILE A 319 -14.31 3.09 1.04
CA ILE A 319 -14.27 4.42 0.46
C ILE A 319 -13.66 4.27 -0.93
N HIS A 320 -14.47 4.50 -1.95
CA HIS A 320 -13.97 4.60 -3.31
C HIS A 320 -13.53 6.05 -3.53
N VAL A 321 -12.23 6.27 -3.75
CA VAL A 321 -11.67 7.60 -4.01
C VAL A 321 -10.95 7.56 -5.34
N ASP A 322 -11.40 8.38 -6.29
CA ASP A 322 -10.65 8.65 -7.51
C ASP A 322 -9.48 9.59 -7.20
N PHE A 323 -8.35 9.00 -6.83
CA PHE A 323 -7.14 9.73 -6.46
C PHE A 323 -6.55 10.53 -7.61
N ASP A 324 -6.75 10.12 -8.86
CA ASP A 324 -6.23 10.83 -10.03
C ASP A 324 -7.01 12.13 -10.23
N SER A 325 -8.34 12.06 -10.16
CA SER A 325 -9.20 13.25 -10.19
C SER A 325 -8.92 14.18 -9.00
N LEU A 326 -8.76 13.61 -7.79
CA LEU A 326 -8.47 14.39 -6.60
C LEU A 326 -7.11 15.10 -6.71
N ARG A 327 -6.08 14.40 -7.20
CA ARG A 327 -4.75 14.98 -7.43
C ARG A 327 -4.82 16.12 -8.43
N TRP A 328 -5.52 15.92 -9.55
CA TRP A 328 -5.70 16.97 -10.55
C TRP A 328 -6.39 18.22 -9.97
N GLN A 329 -7.40 18.03 -9.11
CA GLN A 329 -8.05 19.14 -8.40
C GLN A 329 -7.11 19.84 -7.42
N MET A 330 -6.29 19.08 -6.69
CA MET A 330 -5.29 19.63 -5.78
C MET A 330 -4.21 20.41 -6.52
N GLU A 331 -3.75 19.93 -7.68
CA GLU A 331 -2.77 20.66 -8.49
C GLU A 331 -3.35 21.98 -9.01
N LYS A 332 -4.61 21.98 -9.45
CA LYS A 332 -5.29 23.18 -9.94
C LYS A 332 -5.48 24.24 -8.85
N ASN A 333 -5.75 23.82 -7.62
CA ASN A 333 -6.05 24.69 -6.48
C ASN A 333 -5.04 24.51 -5.33
N PHE A 334 -3.75 24.36 -5.68
CA PHE A 334 -2.71 23.92 -4.75
C PHE A 334 -2.64 24.75 -3.46
N VAL A 335 -2.69 26.08 -3.56
CA VAL A 335 -2.61 26.98 -2.39
C VAL A 335 -3.77 26.75 -1.42
N ASN A 336 -5.00 26.67 -1.94
CA ASN A 336 -6.20 26.47 -1.12
C ASN A 336 -6.23 25.07 -0.52
N ALA A 337 -5.85 24.05 -1.29
CA ALA A 337 -5.77 22.67 -0.82
C ALA A 337 -4.70 22.51 0.28
N ALA A 338 -3.52 23.10 0.09
CA ALA A 338 -2.44 23.08 1.07
C ALA A 338 -2.84 23.80 2.37
N PHE A 339 -3.46 24.98 2.27
CA PHE A 339 -3.93 25.72 3.43
C PHE A 339 -5.01 24.96 4.22
N ARG A 340 -6.01 24.39 3.52
CA ARG A 340 -7.08 23.61 4.15
C ARG A 340 -6.52 22.37 4.86
N ARG A 341 -5.59 21.68 4.22
CA ARG A 341 -4.90 20.52 4.79
C ARG A 341 -4.06 20.89 6.02
N GLU A 342 -3.27 21.96 5.96
CA GLU A 342 -2.50 22.44 7.10
C GLU A 342 -3.41 22.84 8.27
N ALA A 343 -4.55 23.47 7.98
CA ALA A 343 -5.56 23.79 8.99
C ALA A 343 -6.18 22.52 9.62
N MET A 344 -6.45 21.47 8.83
CA MET A 344 -6.93 20.18 9.33
C MET A 344 -5.87 19.50 10.20
N LEU A 345 -4.62 19.44 9.74
CA LEU A 345 -3.49 18.91 10.50
C LEU A 345 -3.33 19.62 11.84
N LYS A 346 -3.32 20.96 11.84
CA LYS A 346 -3.26 21.76 13.06
C LYS A 346 -4.44 21.47 13.99
N LYS A 347 -5.66 21.27 13.47
CA LYS A 347 -6.82 20.89 14.30
C LYS A 347 -6.65 19.50 14.94
N ILE A 348 -6.15 18.52 14.19
CA ILE A 348 -5.89 17.16 14.69
C ILE A 348 -4.77 17.18 15.74
N MET A 349 -3.74 18.00 15.55
CA MET A 349 -2.63 18.12 16.51
C MET A 349 -2.99 18.97 17.75
N ALA A 350 -3.69 20.09 17.56
CA ALA A 350 -4.06 21.01 18.64
C ALA A 350 -5.14 20.43 19.57
N ARG A 351 -6.06 19.63 19.01
CA ARG A 351 -6.85 18.72 19.82
C ARG A 351 -6.02 17.46 20.04
N HIS A 352 -5.15 17.50 21.05
CA HIS A 352 -5.01 16.29 21.87
C HIS A 352 -6.43 15.75 22.04
N PHE A 353 -6.71 14.50 21.66
CA PHE A 353 -7.98 13.84 21.93
C PHE A 353 -8.17 13.87 23.46
N GLN A 354 -8.64 15.00 23.96
CA GLN A 354 -8.69 15.35 25.35
C GLN A 354 -9.76 14.43 25.91
N ARG A 355 -9.28 13.39 26.59
CA ARG A 355 -10.00 12.54 27.54
C ARG A 355 -11.47 12.39 27.19
N LEU A 356 -11.82 11.31 26.50
CA LEU A 356 -13.18 10.79 26.52
C LEU A 356 -13.69 10.84 27.96
N PRO A 357 -14.76 11.59 28.29
CA PRO A 357 -15.27 11.66 29.64
C PRO A 357 -15.71 10.26 30.04
N SER A 358 -14.98 9.67 30.99
CA SER A 358 -15.26 8.37 31.58
C SER A 358 -16.47 8.47 32.50
N ASN A 359 -17.67 8.70 31.96
CA ASN A 359 -18.92 8.63 32.69
C ASN A 359 -19.49 7.20 32.69
N LEU A 360 -18.63 6.21 32.96
CA LEU A 360 -19.05 4.86 33.31
C LEU A 360 -18.74 4.64 34.80
N PRO A 361 -19.67 4.05 35.57
CA PRO A 361 -19.57 3.96 37.02
C PRO A 361 -18.59 2.85 37.42
N PHE A 362 -17.29 3.13 37.32
CA PHE A 362 -16.25 2.32 37.95
C PHE A 362 -15.17 3.20 38.57
N GLN A 363 -14.70 2.74 39.73
CA GLN A 363 -13.84 3.45 40.66
C GLN A 363 -12.62 4.08 40.01
N SER A 364 -12.37 5.33 40.39
CA SER A 364 -11.27 6.18 39.94
C SER A 364 -9.89 5.60 40.22
N PRO A 365 -9.03 5.45 39.20
CA PRO A 365 -7.59 5.49 39.39
C PRO A 365 -7.04 6.89 39.09
N GLU A 366 -6.05 7.25 39.88
CA GLU A 366 -5.28 8.49 39.92
C GLU A 366 -4.83 9.03 38.54
N GLN A 367 -4.59 10.33 38.49
CA GLN A 367 -4.11 11.10 37.34
C GLN A 367 -2.96 10.42 36.57
N ILE A 368 -3.21 10.03 35.31
CA ILE A 368 -2.20 9.52 34.35
C ILE A 368 -2.20 10.36 33.06
N PHE A 369 -2.12 11.68 33.17
CA PHE A 369 -1.58 12.48 32.06
C PHE A 369 -0.52 13.41 32.62
N ASN A 370 0.73 12.97 32.57
CA ASN A 370 1.85 13.89 32.38
C ASN A 370 2.02 14.05 30.86
N GLY A 371 2.05 15.31 30.39
CA GLY A 371 1.99 15.67 28.97
C GLY A 371 2.99 14.94 28.07
N GLY A 372 2.49 14.21 27.08
CA GLY A 372 3.27 13.60 26.00
C GLY A 372 2.72 14.01 24.63
N GLU A 373 3.62 14.40 23.73
CA GLU A 373 3.37 15.04 22.43
C GLU A 373 2.96 14.07 21.30
N PHE A 374 2.36 12.92 21.61
CA PHE A 374 2.07 11.87 20.62
C PHE A 374 0.66 11.26 20.75
N PHE A 375 0.14 10.85 19.60
CA PHE A 375 -1.10 10.10 19.39
C PHE A 375 -0.73 8.70 18.92
N SER A 376 -1.27 7.65 19.53
CA SER A 376 -0.99 6.26 19.16
C SER A 376 -2.29 5.50 19.02
N VAL A 377 -2.46 4.82 17.90
CA VAL A 377 -3.60 3.99 17.56
C VAL A 377 -3.11 2.58 17.34
N GLU A 378 -3.56 1.66 18.17
CA GLU A 378 -3.32 0.23 18.00
C GLU A 378 -4.57 -0.40 17.38
N ILE A 379 -4.40 -0.98 16.19
CA ILE A 379 -5.48 -1.60 15.43
C ILE A 379 -5.23 -3.10 15.46
N ASN A 380 -6.01 -3.80 16.29
CA ASN A 380 -6.03 -5.25 16.30
C ASN A 380 -6.81 -5.73 15.08
N VAL A 381 -6.13 -6.38 14.14
CA VAL A 381 -6.75 -6.88 12.91
C VAL A 381 -7.13 -8.34 13.14
N PRO A 382 -8.43 -8.68 13.23
CA PRO A 382 -8.83 -10.08 13.27
C PRO A 382 -8.29 -10.79 12.02
N HIS A 383 -7.79 -12.01 12.17
CA HIS A 383 -7.30 -12.80 11.03
C HIS A 383 -8.40 -13.20 10.03
N ASP A 384 -9.67 -13.07 10.41
CA ASP A 384 -10.82 -13.49 9.61
C ASP A 384 -11.56 -12.29 8.99
N GLU A 385 -11.76 -12.31 7.67
CA GLU A 385 -12.42 -11.24 6.91
C GLU A 385 -13.89 -11.06 7.30
N ASP A 386 -14.56 -12.14 7.74
CA ASP A 386 -15.97 -12.09 8.17
C ASP A 386 -16.13 -11.37 9.51
N THR A 387 -15.13 -11.48 10.39
CA THR A 387 -15.11 -10.78 11.68
C THR A 387 -14.82 -9.29 11.49
N GLN A 388 -14.04 -8.92 10.47
CA GLN A 388 -13.70 -7.52 10.16
C GLN A 388 -14.89 -6.68 9.68
N GLN A 389 -15.87 -7.28 8.98
CA GLN A 389 -17.05 -6.56 8.47
C GLN A 389 -18.06 -6.21 9.57
N GLN A 390 -18.03 -6.91 10.71
CA GLN A 390 -18.98 -6.75 11.80
C GLN A 390 -18.46 -5.84 12.95
N MET A 391 -17.21 -5.36 12.87
CA MET A 391 -16.63 -4.52 13.93
C MET A 391 -17.10 -3.06 13.85
N HIS A 392 -18.15 -2.75 14.62
CA HIS A 392 -18.27 -1.45 15.27
C HIS A 392 -17.46 -1.49 16.57
N ALA A 393 -16.16 -1.21 16.50
CA ALA A 393 -15.34 -1.14 17.70
C ALA A 393 -15.53 0.21 18.39
N VAL A 394 -16.21 0.22 19.54
CA VAL A 394 -16.04 1.30 20.51
C VAL A 394 -14.63 1.16 21.05
N VAL A 395 -13.70 1.95 20.51
CA VAL A 395 -12.30 1.91 20.93
C VAL A 395 -12.20 2.55 22.30
N GLN A 396 -12.00 1.73 23.32
CA GLN A 396 -11.35 2.20 24.54
C GLN A 396 -9.85 2.24 24.27
N PRO A 397 -9.19 3.41 24.33
CA PRO A 397 -7.73 3.47 24.25
C PRO A 397 -7.14 2.64 25.41
N ARG A 398 -6.56 1.48 25.10
CA ARG A 398 -5.81 0.68 26.09
C ARG A 398 -4.37 1.17 26.10
N ILE A 399 -4.06 2.03 27.08
CA ILE A 399 -2.71 2.53 27.32
C ILE A 399 -1.99 1.50 28.21
N GLN A 400 -1.05 0.73 27.65
CA GLN A 400 -0.18 -0.13 28.45
C GLN A 400 1.01 0.68 28.98
N LYS A 401 1.20 0.69 30.31
CA LYS A 401 2.41 1.23 30.94
C LYS A 401 3.57 0.26 30.72
N HIS A 402 4.58 0.66 29.94
CA HIS A 402 5.92 0.10 30.12
C HIS A 402 6.52 0.70 31.39
N ILE A 403 6.47 -0.05 32.48
CA ILE A 403 7.20 0.28 33.70
C ILE A 403 8.67 -0.04 33.44
N LEU A 404 9.45 0.96 33.05
CA LEU A 404 10.91 0.89 33.17
C LEU A 404 11.24 0.94 34.67
N LEU A 405 11.44 -0.24 35.26
CA LEU A 405 12.00 -0.34 36.61
C LEU A 405 13.38 0.34 36.59
N PRO A 406 13.66 1.32 37.46
CA PRO A 406 15.01 1.87 37.57
C PRO A 406 15.95 0.75 38.02
N GLY A 407 16.94 0.47 37.17
CA GLY A 407 17.99 -0.51 37.45
C GLY A 407 18.66 -0.20 38.79
N ARG A 408 18.53 -1.13 39.73
CA ARG A 408 19.35 -1.18 40.94
C ARG A 408 20.81 -1.23 40.53
N SER A 409 21.53 -0.15 40.77
CA SER A 409 22.99 -0.11 40.83
C SER A 409 23.47 -1.09 41.91
N ASN A 410 23.81 -2.31 41.49
CA ASN A 410 24.46 -3.31 42.33
C ASN A 410 25.98 -3.21 42.10
N ARG A 411 26.64 -2.26 42.79
CA ARG A 411 28.11 -2.26 42.89
C ARG A 411 28.50 -3.23 44.01
N SER A 412 28.96 -4.40 43.58
CA SER A 412 29.66 -5.40 44.39
C SER A 412 30.88 -4.78 45.08
N THR A 413 30.84 -4.70 46.41
CA THR A 413 32.02 -4.49 47.24
C THR A 413 32.78 -5.80 47.29
N ARG A 414 33.95 -5.81 46.66
CA ARG A 414 34.92 -6.92 46.68
C ARG A 414 35.50 -7.05 48.09
N MET A 415 34.99 -8.01 48.85
CA MET A 415 35.58 -8.43 50.12
C MET A 415 36.76 -9.36 49.82
N GLN A 416 37.98 -8.91 50.11
CA GLN A 416 39.16 -9.78 50.18
C GLN A 416 39.04 -10.62 51.46
N ILE A 417 38.95 -11.94 51.31
CA ILE A 417 39.26 -12.88 52.39
C ILE A 417 40.22 -13.91 51.79
N TRP A 418 41.47 -13.85 52.24
CA TRP A 418 42.44 -14.92 52.15
C TRP A 418 42.08 -16.03 53.14
N LYS A 419 42.17 -17.30 52.71
CA LYS A 419 42.50 -18.44 53.57
C LYS A 419 42.92 -19.66 52.74
N ASP A 420 44.21 -19.96 52.85
CA ASP A 420 44.84 -21.25 53.07
C ASP A 420 44.24 -22.51 52.45
N THR A 421 45.00 -23.12 51.53
CA THR A 421 45.00 -24.57 51.34
C THR A 421 46.44 -25.06 51.26
N ALA A 422 46.82 -25.81 52.30
CA ALA A 422 47.97 -26.68 52.33
C ALA A 422 47.60 -28.05 51.74
N SER A 423 48.45 -28.56 50.84
CA SER A 423 48.64 -29.97 50.49
C SER A 423 49.88 -29.98 49.58
N GLY A 424 51.05 -30.47 49.98
CA GLY A 424 51.33 -31.83 50.40
C GLY A 424 52.20 -32.47 49.32
N ASP A 425 53.49 -32.63 49.61
CA ASP A 425 54.54 -33.21 48.73
C ASP A 425 54.24 -34.66 48.30
N PRO A 426 55.00 -35.19 47.33
CA PRO A 426 56.16 -36.00 47.72
C PRO A 426 57.44 -35.82 46.86
N LEU A 427 58.59 -35.71 47.56
CA LEU A 427 59.92 -36.37 47.43
C LEU A 427 60.46 -36.82 46.06
N PRO A 428 61.80 -36.87 45.83
CA PRO A 428 62.89 -37.17 46.79
C PRO A 428 63.87 -36.05 47.13
#